data_AF-A0A166DNH1-F1
#
_entry.id   AF-A0A166DNH1-F1
#
_cell.length_a   1.000
_cell.length_b   1.000
_cell.length_c   1.000
_cell.angle_alpha   90.00
_cell.angle_beta   90.00
_cell.angle_gamma   90.00
#
_symmetry.space_group_name_H-M   'P 1'
#
loop_
_entity.id
_entity.type
_entity.pdbx_description
1 polymer ?
#
loop_
_entity_poly.entity_id
_entity_poly.type
_entity_poly.pdbx_seq_one_letter_code
_entity_poly.pdbx_strand_id
1 'polypeptide(L)'
;MAYGISTSIIVSLVIGAILTLFFDNIFIITIVGFIATYMVEKENKTYLIGIMAALIFEILNFMIGMIMSPRIPEYIASNLGFDFQNFLIGFIVSCVIAIILGFFGGFVAEKAYKRIYPDEFKNIET
;
A
#
# COMPACT_ATOMS: atom_id res chain seq x y z
N MET A 1 -14.99 12.70 7.77
CA MET A 1 -14.65 11.94 8.99
C MET A 1 -13.14 11.84 9.01
N ALA A 2 -12.51 12.48 9.99
CA ALA A 2 -11.07 12.40 10.16
C ALA A 2 -10.76 11.24 11.11
N TYR A 3 -9.81 10.40 10.73
CA TYR A 3 -9.44 9.22 11.50
C TYR A 3 -7.98 9.32 11.96
N GLY A 4 -7.66 8.66 13.06
CA GLY A 4 -6.27 8.47 13.46
C GLY A 4 -5.48 7.71 12.39
N ILE A 5 -4.15 7.86 12.42
CA ILE A 5 -3.24 7.25 11.44
C ILE A 5 -3.48 5.73 11.35
N SER A 6 -3.49 5.04 12.50
CA SER A 6 -3.68 3.59 12.56
C SER A 6 -5.04 3.15 12.00
N THR A 7 -6.11 3.85 12.36
CA THR A 7 -7.46 3.52 11.86
C THR A 7 -7.56 3.73 10.36
N SER A 8 -6.94 4.79 9.83
CA SER A 8 -6.92 5.07 8.38
C SER A 8 -6.17 3.98 7.61
N ILE A 9 -5.03 3.51 8.15
CA ILE A 9 -4.29 2.38 7.57
C ILE A 9 -5.15 1.12 7.60
N ILE A 10 -5.75 0.77 8.74
CA ILE A 10 -6.58 -0.45 8.84
C ILE A 10 -7.74 -0.42 7.84
N VAL A 11 -8.45 0.71 7.73
CA VAL A 11 -9.56 0.84 6.80
C VAL A 11 -9.08 0.77 5.35
N SER A 12 -7.95 1.39 5.01
CA SER A 12 -7.41 1.30 3.66
C SER A 12 -6.97 -0.10 3.29
N LEU A 13 -6.44 -0.89 4.24
CA LEU A 13 -6.10 -2.30 4.03
C LEU A 13 -7.34 -3.15 3.73
N VAL A 14 -8.42 -2.96 4.48
CA VAL A 14 -9.69 -3.67 4.26
C VAL A 14 -10.26 -3.34 2.88
N ILE A 15 -10.28 -2.04 2.51
CA ILE A 15 -10.74 -1.62 1.18
C ILE A 15 -9.83 -2.19 0.10
N GLY A 16 -8.50 -2.14 0.30
CA GLY A 16 -7.52 -2.72 -0.60
C GLY A 16 -7.76 -4.21 -0.84
N ALA A 17 -7.99 -4.98 0.22
CA ALA A 17 -8.26 -6.42 0.15
C ALA A 17 -9.58 -6.75 -0.56
N ILE A 18 -10.58 -5.86 -0.52
CA ILE A 18 -11.81 -6.02 -1.31
C ILE A 18 -11.52 -5.71 -2.79
N LEU A 19 -10.72 -4.68 -3.06
CA LEU A 19 -10.39 -4.26 -4.43
C LEU A 19 -9.52 -5.26 -5.19
N THR A 20 -8.74 -6.11 -4.51
CA THR A 20 -7.97 -7.21 -5.16
C THR A 20 -8.83 -8.22 -5.87
N LEU A 21 -10.13 -8.29 -5.56
CA LEU A 21 -11.07 -9.13 -6.28
C LEU A 21 -11.45 -8.57 -7.66
N PHE A 22 -11.19 -7.28 -7.91
CA PHE A 22 -11.66 -6.56 -9.10
C PHE A 22 -10.54 -5.96 -9.95
N PHE A 23 -9.37 -5.68 -9.38
CA PHE A 23 -8.28 -4.97 -10.04
C PHE A 23 -6.92 -5.64 -9.81
N ASP A 24 -5.92 -5.27 -10.61
CA ASP A 24 -4.54 -5.73 -10.44
C ASP A 24 -3.87 -5.08 -9.23
N ASN A 25 -2.99 -5.83 -8.57
CA ASN A 25 -2.31 -5.43 -7.33
C ASN A 25 -1.55 -4.08 -7.45
N ILE A 26 -0.92 -3.80 -8.59
CA ILE A 26 -0.18 -2.55 -8.81
C ILE A 26 -1.08 -1.31 -8.63
N PHE A 27 -2.30 -1.35 -9.18
CA PHE A 27 -3.26 -0.26 -9.01
C PHE A 27 -3.74 -0.16 -7.57
N ILE A 28 -3.96 -1.30 -6.93
CA ILE A 28 -4.51 -1.37 -5.57
C ILE A 28 -3.54 -0.80 -4.56
N ILE A 29 -2.25 -1.11 -4.66
CA ILE A 29 -1.21 -0.55 -3.78
C ILE A 29 -1.25 0.99 -3.81
N THR A 30 -1.40 1.58 -5.00
CA THR A 30 -1.53 3.03 -5.17
C THR A 30 -2.81 3.57 -4.51
N ILE A 31 -3.94 2.87 -4.69
CA ILE A 31 -5.23 3.24 -4.09
C ILE A 31 -5.19 3.13 -2.55
N VAL A 32 -4.58 2.08 -2.01
CA VAL A 32 -4.40 1.89 -0.57
C VAL A 32 -3.59 3.05 0.02
N GLY A 33 -2.49 3.43 -0.64
CA GLY A 33 -1.70 4.59 -0.25
C GLY A 33 -2.49 5.90 -0.28
N PHE A 34 -3.29 6.10 -1.34
CA PHE A 34 -4.17 7.26 -1.46
C PHE A 34 -5.23 7.32 -0.36
N ILE A 35 -5.99 6.24 -0.15
CA ILE A 35 -7.07 6.18 0.84
C ILE A 35 -6.52 6.39 2.25
N ALA A 36 -5.41 5.73 2.58
CA ALA A 36 -4.77 5.87 3.89
C ALA A 36 -4.42 7.33 4.18
N THR A 37 -3.72 8.02 3.27
CA THR A 37 -3.39 9.44 3.45
C THR A 37 -4.64 10.33 3.38
N TYR A 38 -5.63 9.99 2.56
CA TYR A 38 -6.84 10.79 2.39
C TYR A 38 -7.74 10.79 3.65
N MET A 39 -7.79 9.70 4.40
CA MET A 39 -8.67 9.57 5.57
C MET A 39 -8.09 10.18 6.86
N VAL A 40 -6.78 10.40 6.91
CA VAL A 40 -6.11 10.95 8.10
C VAL A 40 -6.46 12.42 8.33
N GLU A 41 -6.52 12.77 9.62
CA GLU A 41 -6.62 14.15 10.11
C GLU A 41 -5.65 15.11 9.42
N LYS A 42 -6.12 16.34 9.19
CA LYS A 42 -5.41 17.37 8.41
C LYS A 42 -3.98 17.64 8.88
N GLU A 43 -3.76 17.63 10.19
CA GLU A 43 -2.46 17.91 10.84
C GLU A 43 -1.42 16.83 10.55
N ASN A 44 -1.89 15.59 10.36
CA ASN A 44 -1.04 14.42 10.16
C ASN A 44 -1.05 13.95 8.70
N LYS A 45 -1.66 14.70 7.78
CA LYS A 45 -1.83 14.30 6.38
C LYS A 45 -0.51 14.42 5.62
N THR A 46 0.23 13.31 5.57
CA THR A 46 1.51 13.18 4.88
C THR A 46 1.53 11.97 3.93
N TYR A 47 2.27 12.11 2.83
CA TYR A 47 2.54 11.00 1.92
C TYR A 47 3.20 9.79 2.59
N LEU A 48 3.92 9.97 3.71
CA LEU A 48 4.56 8.88 4.45
C LEU A 48 3.55 7.83 4.93
N ILE A 49 2.32 8.26 5.26
CA ILE A 49 1.25 7.34 5.68
C ILE A 49 0.85 6.42 4.52
N GLY A 50 0.81 6.97 3.30
CA GLY A 50 0.52 6.19 2.09
C GLY A 50 1.59 5.15 1.81
N ILE A 51 2.87 5.50 1.99
CA ILE A 51 4.00 4.56 1.91
C ILE A 51 3.85 3.44 2.95
N MET A 52 3.57 3.79 4.21
CA MET A 52 3.42 2.80 5.29
C MET A 52 2.26 1.84 5.02
N ALA A 53 1.10 2.37 4.59
CA ALA A 53 -0.07 1.55 4.29
C ALA A 53 0.20 0.60 3.12
N ALA A 54 0.81 1.10 2.04
CA ALA A 54 1.17 0.31 0.87
C ALA A 54 2.18 -0.80 1.20
N LEU A 55 3.19 -0.51 2.01
CA LEU A 55 4.17 -1.50 2.47
C LEU A 55 3.51 -2.60 3.30
N ILE A 56 2.67 -2.24 4.27
CA ILE A 56 1.97 -3.23 5.10
C ILE A 56 1.09 -4.11 4.21
N PHE A 57 0.36 -3.52 3.28
CA PHE A 57 -0.48 -4.24 2.33
C PHE A 57 0.32 -5.23 1.48
N GLU A 58 1.45 -4.79 0.92
CA GLU A 58 2.30 -5.64 0.08
C GLU A 58 2.93 -6.78 0.87
N ILE A 59 3.39 -6.52 2.10
CA ILE A 59 3.92 -7.58 2.97
C ILE A 59 2.84 -8.64 3.24
N LEU A 60 1.60 -8.22 3.53
CA LEU A 60 0.49 -9.15 3.74
C LEU A 60 0.17 -9.95 2.48
N ASN A 61 0.12 -9.32 1.31
CA ASN A 61 -0.10 -9.99 0.03
C ASN A 61 1.01 -10.98 -0.31
N PHE A 62 2.26 -10.60 -0.06
CA PHE A 62 3.41 -11.46 -0.30
C PHE A 62 3.34 -12.72 0.57
N MET A 63 2.99 -12.57 1.85
CA MET A 63 2.79 -13.71 2.76
C MET A 63 1.62 -14.61 2.33
N ILE A 64 0.52 -14.04 1.84
CA ILE A 64 -0.60 -14.81 1.27
C ILE A 64 -0.15 -15.58 0.02
N GLY A 65 0.63 -14.94 -0.85
CA GLY A 65 1.20 -15.54 -2.05
C GLY A 65 2.11 -16.74 -1.75
N MET A 66 2.79 -16.75 -0.59
CA MET A 66 3.57 -17.92 -0.15
C MET A 66 2.71 -19.12 0.25
N ILE A 67 1.49 -18.88 0.76
CA ILE A 67 0.57 -19.95 1.16
C ILE A 67 -0.12 -20.53 -0.08
N MET A 68 -0.37 -19.70 -1.10
CA MET A 68 -0.97 -20.16 -2.34
C MET A 68 0.06 -20.88 -3.21
N SER A 69 -0.03 -22.20 -3.26
CA SER A 69 0.86 -22.99 -4.12
C SER A 69 0.63 -22.63 -5.60
N PRO A 70 1.68 -22.24 -6.34
CA PRO A 70 1.55 -21.97 -7.76
C PRO A 70 1.12 -23.24 -8.50
N ARG A 71 0.28 -23.09 -9.52
CA ARG A 71 -0.15 -24.21 -10.37
C ARG A 71 0.96 -24.56 -11.36
N ILE A 72 1.93 -25.35 -10.89
CA ILE A 72 3.05 -25.84 -11.71
C ILE A 72 2.86 -27.35 -11.98
N PRO A 73 3.21 -27.85 -13.18
CA PRO A 73 3.20 -29.29 -13.45
C PRO A 73 4.06 -30.07 -12.46
N GLU A 74 3.58 -31.25 -12.03
CA GLU A 74 4.23 -32.08 -11.01
C GLU A 74 5.70 -32.40 -11.31
N TYR A 75 6.05 -32.62 -12.58
CA TYR A 75 7.43 -32.93 -12.98
C TYR A 75 8.41 -31.77 -12.71
N ILE A 76 7.92 -30.53 -12.68
CA ILE A 76 8.72 -29.35 -12.33
C ILE A 76 8.72 -29.20 -10.80
N ALA A 77 7.56 -29.35 -10.17
CA ALA A 77 7.40 -29.24 -8.73
C ALA A 77 8.28 -30.24 -7.95
N SER A 78 8.41 -31.47 -8.44
CA SER A 78 9.24 -32.51 -7.82
C SER A 78 10.74 -32.21 -7.84
N ASN A 79 11.18 -31.29 -8.70
CA ASN A 79 12.58 -30.88 -8.83
C ASN A 79 12.84 -29.46 -8.28
N LEU A 80 11.80 -28.77 -7.81
CA LEU A 80 11.91 -27.42 -7.26
C LEU A 80 12.12 -27.49 -5.74
N GLY A 81 13.34 -27.18 -5.32
CA GLY A 81 13.64 -26.85 -3.92
C GLY A 81 13.27 -25.41 -3.59
N PHE A 82 13.29 -25.06 -2.30
CA PHE A 82 13.12 -23.67 -1.88
C PHE A 82 14.34 -22.83 -2.24
N ASP A 83 14.15 -21.86 -3.12
CA ASP A 83 15.18 -20.90 -3.54
C ASP A 83 15.11 -19.62 -2.70
N PHE A 84 15.89 -19.61 -1.62
CA PHE A 84 15.92 -18.49 -0.68
C PHE A 84 16.43 -17.18 -1.32
N GLN A 85 17.34 -17.26 -2.29
CA GLN A 85 17.93 -16.07 -2.89
C GLN A 85 16.92 -15.35 -3.78
N ASN A 86 16.24 -16.09 -4.65
CA ASN A 86 15.19 -15.50 -5.49
C ASN A 86 13.98 -15.05 -4.67
N PHE A 87 13.65 -15.77 -3.60
CA PHE A 87 12.65 -15.34 -2.63
C PHE A 87 12.97 -13.97 -2.03
N LEU A 88 14.20 -13.78 -1.52
CA LEU A 88 14.62 -12.53 -0.88
C LEU A 88 14.64 -11.36 -1.88
N ILE A 89 15.15 -11.60 -3.09
CA ILE A 89 15.16 -10.58 -4.15
C ILE A 89 13.73 -10.19 -4.51
N GLY A 90 12.83 -11.16 -4.69
CA GLY A 90 11.42 -10.91 -4.99
C GLY A 90 10.74 -10.06 -3.91
N PHE A 91 10.98 -10.38 -2.64
CA PHE A 91 10.44 -9.62 -1.51
C PHE A 91 10.97 -8.19 -1.44
N ILE A 92 12.27 -7.98 -1.66
CA ILE A 92 12.86 -6.63 -1.65
C ILE A 92 12.29 -5.81 -2.81
N VAL A 93 12.23 -6.39 -4.00
CA VAL A 93 11.68 -5.71 -5.19
C VAL A 93 10.22 -5.33 -4.98
N SER A 94 9.39 -6.22 -4.42
CA SER A 94 7.99 -5.92 -4.14
C SER A 94 7.84 -4.79 -3.11
N CYS A 95 8.65 -4.78 -2.05
CA CYS A 95 8.69 -3.68 -1.08
C CYS A 95 9.05 -2.34 -1.73
N VAL A 96 10.05 -2.32 -2.62
CA VAL A 96 10.46 -1.10 -3.34
C VAL A 96 9.32 -0.58 -4.23
N ILE A 97 8.65 -1.48 -4.96
CA ILE A 97 7.48 -1.12 -5.77
C ILE A 97 6.38 -0.55 -4.88
N ALA A 98 6.10 -1.16 -3.72
CA ALA A 98 5.10 -0.68 -2.78
C ALA A 98 5.42 0.70 -2.23
N ILE A 99 6.69 0.99 -1.93
CA ILE A 99 7.13 2.33 -1.49
C ILE A 99 6.84 3.37 -2.58
N ILE A 100 7.23 3.08 -3.82
CA ILE A 100 7.05 4.02 -4.94
C ILE A 100 5.57 4.29 -5.19
N LEU A 101 4.75 3.24 -5.29
CA LEU A 101 3.32 3.35 -5.57
C LEU A 101 2.55 3.96 -4.40
N GLY A 102 2.88 3.57 -3.17
CA GLY A 102 2.32 4.16 -1.95
C GLY A 102 2.65 5.64 -1.83
N PHE A 103 3.88 6.05 -2.19
CA PHE A 103 4.27 7.44 -2.29
C PHE A 103 3.41 8.20 -3.31
N PHE A 104 3.23 7.67 -4.52
CA PHE A 104 2.38 8.31 -5.53
C PHE A 104 0.95 8.52 -5.04
N GLY A 105 0.32 7.48 -4.49
CA GLY A 105 -1.03 7.58 -3.93
C GLY A 105 -1.13 8.59 -2.79
N GLY A 106 -0.22 8.51 -1.82
CA GLY A 106 -0.17 9.41 -0.67
C GLY A 106 0.12 10.86 -1.05
N PHE A 107 1.05 11.09 -1.99
CA PHE A 107 1.39 12.42 -2.48
C PHE A 107 0.21 13.09 -3.19
N VAL A 108 -0.51 12.36 -4.03
CA VAL A 108 -1.72 12.88 -4.69
C VAL A 108 -2.78 13.25 -3.66
N ALA A 109 -3.03 12.40 -2.66
CA ALA A 109 -3.99 12.69 -1.59
C ALA A 109 -3.61 13.94 -0.79
N GLU A 110 -2.34 14.08 -0.42
CA GLU A 110 -1.83 15.25 0.31
C GLU A 110 -1.99 16.55 -0.52
N LYS A 111 -1.57 16.52 -1.79
CA LYS A 111 -1.65 17.70 -2.67
C LYS A 111 -3.08 18.06 -3.04
N ALA A 112 -3.94 17.08 -3.27
CA ALA A 112 -5.36 17.31 -3.53
C ALA A 112 -6.02 18.02 -2.35
N TYR A 113 -5.75 17.58 -1.12
CA TYR A 113 -6.28 18.23 0.08
C TYR A 113 -5.82 19.69 0.20
N LYS A 114 -4.52 19.94 0.05
CA LYS A 114 -3.93 21.29 0.10
C LYS A 114 -4.55 22.23 -0.94
N ARG A 115 -4.91 21.71 -2.11
CA ARG A 115 -5.53 22.50 -3.19
C ARG A 115 -7.00 22.83 -2.92
N ILE A 116 -7.74 21.92 -2.29
CA ILE A 116 -9.18 22.09 -2.03
C ILE A 116 -9.41 22.99 -0.80
N TYR A 117 -8.53 22.94 0.20
CA TYR A 117 -8.65 23.68 1.46
C TYR A 117 -7.46 24.62 1.71
N PRO A 118 -7.25 25.67 0.88
CA PRO A 118 -6.09 26.54 0.99
C PRO A 118 -6.09 27.40 2.28
N ASP A 119 -7.26 27.77 2.79
CA ASP A 119 -7.39 28.68 3.94
C ASP A 119 -7.09 27.99 5.29
N GLU A 120 -7.23 26.66 5.36
CA GLU A 120 -6.90 25.90 6.57
C GLU A 120 -5.38 25.78 6.80
N PHE A 121 -4.57 25.94 5.75
CA PHE A 121 -3.11 25.90 5.87
C PHE A 121 -2.50 27.26 6.26
N LYS A 122 -3.17 28.38 5.98
CA LYS A 122 -2.69 29.71 6.38
C LYS A 122 -2.67 29.91 7.89
N ASN A 123 -3.56 29.23 8.63
CA ASN A 123 -3.69 29.37 10.09
C ASN A 123 -2.72 28.48 10.89
N ILE A 124 -1.82 27.75 10.23
CA ILE A 124 -0.81 26.90 10.89
C ILE A 124 0.55 27.62 10.97
N GLU A 125 0.74 28.70 10.20
CA GLU A 125 1.99 29.47 10.12
C GLU A 125 1.96 30.82 10.89
N THR A 126 0.92 31.08 11.70
CA THR A 126 0.82 32.24 12.60
C THR A 126 0.72 31.80 14.05
#